data_AF-A0AAV3Y377-F1
#
_entry.id   AF-A0AAV3Y377-F1
#
_cell.length_a   1.000
_cell.length_b   1.000
_cell.length_c   1.000
_cell.angle_alpha   90.00
_cell.angle_beta   90.00
_cell.angle_gamma   90.00
#
_symmetry.space_group_name_H-M   'P 1'
#
loop_
_entity.id
_entity.type
_entity.pdbx_description
1 polymer ?
#
loop_
_entity_poly.entity_id
_entity_poly.type
_entity_poly.pdbx_seq_one_letter_code
_entity_poly.pdbx_strand_id
1 'polypeptide(L)'
;MAVAEHNVEFKSNLWVCDSFVNKGLVVKGLRRHARQRYGLVHYRYTNYFVRLREGRPPKDYYPPKKTGHDLMADYIKKQRSRRILYGL
;
A
#
# COMPACT_ATOMS: atom_id res chain seq x y z
N MET A 1 1.13 -7.34 22.24
CA MET A 1 2.19 -7.47 21.23
C MET A 1 3.21 -6.36 21.41
N ALA A 2 3.05 -5.15 20.85
CA ALA A 2 4.08 -4.08 20.92
C ALA A 2 4.70 -3.82 22.31
N VAL A 3 3.89 -3.51 23.33
CA VAL A 3 4.41 -3.23 24.69
C VAL A 3 4.90 -4.48 25.41
N ALA A 4 4.28 -5.63 25.15
CA ALA A 4 4.57 -6.86 25.88
C ALA A 4 5.77 -7.63 25.32
N GLU A 5 6.02 -7.55 24.02
CA GLU A 5 6.93 -8.44 23.29
C GLU A 5 8.05 -7.69 22.54
N HIS A 6 7.84 -6.41 22.23
CA HIS A 6 8.76 -5.62 21.40
C HIS A 6 9.39 -4.43 22.16
N ASN A 7 9.35 -4.47 23.50
CA ASN A 7 9.98 -3.49 24.39
C ASN A 7 9.61 -2.01 24.08
N VAL A 8 8.33 -1.76 23.80
CA VAL A 8 7.81 -0.39 23.60
C VAL A 8 7.26 0.14 24.92
N GLU A 9 7.78 1.27 25.39
CA GLU A 9 7.40 1.87 26.68
C GLU A 9 6.03 2.55 26.62
N PHE A 10 5.82 3.43 25.62
CA PHE A 10 4.61 4.25 25.51
C PHE A 10 3.67 3.76 24.40
N LYS A 11 2.48 3.27 24.77
CA LYS A 11 1.42 2.86 23.82
C LYS A 11 0.98 3.99 22.88
N SER A 12 1.02 5.23 23.38
CA SER A 12 0.65 6.44 22.63
C SER A 12 1.72 6.88 21.63
N ASN A 13 2.97 6.41 21.78
CA ASN A 13 4.09 6.77 20.93
C ASN A 13 4.28 5.77 19.78
N LEU A 14 3.18 5.38 19.13
CA LEU A 14 3.17 4.49 17.99
C LEU A 14 2.32 5.11 16.88
N TRP A 15 2.77 4.98 15.63
CA TRP A 15 2.01 5.42 14.46
C TRP A 15 1.94 4.31 13.40
N VAL A 16 0.89 4.34 12.60
CA VAL A 16 0.65 3.37 11.52
C VAL A 16 1.54 3.72 10.34
N CYS A 17 2.54 2.89 10.08
CA CYS A 17 3.47 3.07 8.96
C CYS A 17 2.95 2.46 7.67
N ASP A 18 2.39 1.25 7.74
CA ASP A 18 1.74 0.60 6.60
C ASP A 18 0.45 -0.05 7.04
N SER A 19 -0.59 0.07 6.21
CA SER A 19 -1.84 -0.66 6.36
C SER A 19 -2.30 -1.11 4.98
N PHE A 20 -2.34 -2.42 4.74
CA PHE A 20 -2.82 -2.95 3.47
C PHE A 20 -3.56 -4.26 3.65
N VAL A 21 -4.40 -4.56 2.66
CA VAL A 21 -5.21 -5.77 2.60
C VAL A 21 -4.71 -6.61 1.44
N ASN A 22 -4.57 -7.92 1.65
CA ASN A 22 -4.34 -8.86 0.57
C ASN A 22 -5.53 -9.81 0.42
N LYS A 23 -5.74 -10.28 -0.80
CA LYS A 23 -6.75 -11.29 -1.09
C LYS A 23 -6.32 -12.61 -0.45
N GLY A 24 -7.16 -13.13 0.43
CA GLY A 24 -6.97 -14.43 1.06
C GLY A 24 -7.51 -15.55 0.19
N LEU A 25 -7.66 -16.74 0.79
CA LEU A 25 -8.24 -17.89 0.14
C LEU A 25 -9.66 -17.57 -0.36
N VAL A 26 -10.02 -18.08 -1.54
CA VAL A 26 -11.39 -18.02 -2.04
C VAL A 26 -11.93 -19.43 -2.17
N VAL A 27 -12.84 -19.79 -1.28
CA VAL A 27 -13.50 -21.09 -1.32
C VAL A 27 -14.67 -21.01 -2.28
N LYS A 28 -14.75 -21.96 -3.22
CA LYS A 28 -15.84 -22.05 -4.18
C LYS A 28 -16.91 -23.00 -3.64
N GLY A 29 -18.13 -22.49 -3.52
CA GLY A 29 -19.32 -23.28 -3.20
C GLY A 29 -20.29 -23.37 -4.36
N LEU A 30 -21.31 -24.20 -4.20
CA LEU A 30 -22.38 -24.38 -5.18
C LEU A 30 -23.69 -23.82 -4.63
N ARG A 31 -24.36 -22.96 -5.40
CA ARG A 31 -25.72 -22.49 -5.12
C ARG A 31 -26.69 -23.11 -6.12
N ARG A 32 -27.71 -23.81 -5.60
CA ARG A 32 -28.77 -24.38 -6.42
C ARG A 32 -29.78 -23.29 -6.79
N HIS A 33 -30.23 -23.31 -8.05
CA HIS A 33 -31.29 -22.45 -8.57
C HIS A 33 -32.43 -23.32 -9.13
N ALA A 34 -33.58 -22.69 -9.39
CA ALA A 34 -34.72 -23.35 -10.03
C ALA A 34 -34.33 -23.90 -11.41
N ARG A 35 -35.06 -24.92 -11.88
CA ARG A 35 -34.84 -25.59 -13.18
C ARG A 35 -33.43 -26.20 -13.33
N GLN A 36 -32.94 -26.86 -12.28
CA GLN A 36 -31.64 -27.57 -12.25
C GLN A 36 -30.42 -26.69 -12.63
N ARG A 37 -30.53 -25.37 -12.45
CA ARG A 37 -29.39 -24.47 -12.66
C ARG A 37 -28.51 -24.42 -11.41
N TYR A 38 -27.21 -24.27 -11.62
CA TYR A 38 -26.22 -24.13 -10.55
C TYR A 38 -25.39 -22.86 -10.75
N GLY A 39 -25.24 -22.08 -9.69
CA GLY A 39 -24.35 -20.93 -9.62
C GLY A 39 -23.15 -21.25 -8.76
N LEU A 40 -21.98 -20.72 -9.13
CA LEU A 40 -20.79 -20.83 -8.32
C LEU A 40 -20.72 -19.67 -7.33
N VAL A 41 -20.61 -19.96 -6.05
CA VAL A 41 -20.48 -18.96 -4.97
C VAL A 41 -19.02 -18.85 -4.58
N HIS A 42 -18.54 -17.63 -4.41
CA HIS A 42 -17.19 -17.37 -3.93
C HIS A 42 -17.22 -16.86 -2.50
N TYR A 43 -16.83 -17.70 -1.54
CA TYR A 43 -16.55 -17.28 -0.17
C TYR A 43 -15.14 -16.68 -0.14
N ARG A 44 -15.06 -15.36 -0.11
CA ARG A 44 -13.79 -14.62 -0.21
C ARG A 44 -13.29 -14.27 1.18
N TYR A 45 -12.07 -14.66 1.49
CA TYR A 45 -11.37 -14.23 2.69
C TYR A 45 -10.34 -13.15 2.34
N THR A 46 -9.98 -12.32 3.31
CA THR A 46 -8.97 -11.27 3.18
C THR A 46 -8.05 -11.28 4.39
N ASN A 47 -6.78 -10.97 4.14
CA ASN A 47 -5.77 -10.82 5.18
C ASN A 47 -5.49 -9.32 5.35
N TYR A 48 -5.55 -8.84 6.59
CA TYR A 48 -5.24 -7.46 6.92
C TYR A 48 -3.88 -7.39 7.63
N PHE A 49 -2.99 -6.54 7.11
CA PHE A 49 -1.64 -6.35 7.62
C PHE A 49 -1.45 -4.91 8.07
N VAL A 50 -0.86 -4.74 9.25
CA VAL A 50 -0.52 -3.45 9.83
C VAL A 50 0.91 -3.47 10.33
N ARG A 51 1.67 -2.44 9.98
CA ARG A 51 2.99 -2.18 10.56
C ARG A 51 2.93 -0.91 11.39
N LEU A 52 3.22 -1.03 12.68
CA LEU A 52 3.37 0.09 13.59
C LEU A 52 4.86 0.45 13.71
N ARG A 53 5.16 1.73 13.84
CA ARG A 53 6.51 2.21 14.16
C ARG A 53 6.45 3.10 15.39
N GLU A 54 7.48 3.01 16.23
CA GLU A 54 7.64 3.89 17.40
C GLU A 54 7.97 5.33 16.97
N GLY A 55 7.44 6.29 17.72
CA GLY A 55 7.65 7.72 17.52
C GLY A 55 6.38 8.48 17.14
N ARG A 56 6.56 9.78 16.87
CA ARG A 56 5.50 10.63 16.32
C ARG A 56 5.30 10.33 14.83
N PRO A 57 4.07 10.46 14.32
CA PRO A 57 3.82 10.31 12.90
C PRO A 57 4.62 11.34 12.09
N PRO A 58 5.04 11.00 10.86
CA PRO A 58 5.65 11.96 9.96
C PRO A 58 4.67 13.10 9.66
N LYS A 59 5.20 14.30 9.42
CA LYS A 59 4.37 15.48 9.10
C LYS A 59 3.53 15.26 7.85
N ASP A 60 4.17 14.71 6.81
CA ASP A 60 3.55 14.42 5.53
C ASP A 60 3.62 12.91 5.29
N TYR A 61 2.46 12.24 5.27
CA TYR A 61 2.38 10.79 4.98
C TYR A 61 2.62 10.48 3.51
N TYR A 62 2.18 11.40 2.64
CA TYR A 62 2.41 11.36 1.21
C TYR A 62 3.36 12.50 0.83
N PRO A 63 4.22 12.30 -0.19
CA PRO A 63 5.07 13.38 -0.65
C PRO A 63 4.20 14.60 -1.02
N PRO A 64 4.58 15.81 -0.58
CA PRO A 64 3.82 17.01 -0.89
C PRO A 64 3.76 17.21 -2.41
N LYS A 65 2.72 17.89 -2.87
CA LYS A 65 2.62 18.27 -4.28
C LYS A 65 3.83 19.12 -4.65
N LYS A 66 4.52 18.74 -5.72
CA LYS A 66 5.67 19.50 -6.24
C LYS A 66 5.25 20.91 -6.60
N THR A 67 6.06 21.89 -6.24
CA THR A 67 5.87 23.28 -6.65
C THR A 67 6.20 23.44 -8.14
N GLY A 68 5.70 24.50 -8.79
CA GLY A 68 6.04 24.81 -10.19
C GLY A 68 7.56 24.91 -10.42
N HIS A 69 8.30 25.46 -9.45
CA HIS A 69 9.76 25.52 -9.48
C HIS A 69 10.40 24.13 -9.45
N ASP A 70 9.90 23.22 -8.60
CA ASP A 70 10.40 21.84 -8.50
C ASP A 70 10.18 21.09 -9.82
N LEU A 71 9.00 21.27 -10.43
CA LEU A 71 8.67 20.68 -11.73
C LEU A 71 9.58 21.22 -12.85
N MET A 72 9.88 22.52 -12.83
CA MET A 72 10.81 23.12 -13.80
C MET A 72 12.23 22.60 -13.61
N ALA A 73 12.70 22.46 -12.37
CA ALA A 73 14.01 21.88 -12.07
C ALA A 73 14.12 20.43 -12.57
N ASP A 74 13.09 19.62 -12.33
CA ASP A 74 13.00 18.24 -12.84
C ASP A 74 13.01 18.21 -14.37
N TYR A 75 12.29 19.13 -15.02
CA TYR A 75 12.28 19.26 -16.47
C TYR A 75 13.67 19.60 -17.02
N ILE A 76 14.34 20.62 -16.48
CA ILE A 76 15.70 20.99 -16.88
C ILE A 76 16.66 19.82 -16.70
N LYS A 77 16.58 19.12 -15.55
CA LYS A 77 17.40 17.94 -15.27
C LYS A 77 17.18 16.84 -16.33
N LYS A 78 15.93 16.56 -16.69
CA LYS A 78 15.57 15.61 -17.74
C LYS A 78 16.13 16.02 -19.11
N GLN A 79 16.07 17.32 -19.45
CA GLN A 79 16.62 17.82 -20.72
C GLN A 79 18.15 17.69 -20.78
N ARG A 80 18.85 17.98 -19.67
CA ARG A 80 20.31 17.85 -19.54
C ARG A 80 20.79 16.40 -19.55
N SER A 81 19.99 15.47 -19.03
CA SER A 81 20.33 14.04 -19.02
C SER A 81 20.08 13.34 -20.36
N ARG A 82 19.58 14.05 -21.39
CA ARG A 82 19.37 13.45 -22.71
C ARG A 82 20.71 13.15 -23.36
N ARG A 83 20.87 11.92 -23.84
CA ARG A 83 22.00 11.48 -24.65
C ARG A 83 21.47 11.01 -26.00
N ILE A 84 22.27 11.16 -27.05
CA ILE A 84 21.96 10.57 -28.36
C ILE A 84 22.00 9.06 -28.18
N LEU A 85 20.86 8.40 -28.40
CA LEU A 85 20.77 6.94 -28.45
C LEU A 85 21.10 6.53 -29.88
N TYR A 86 22.00 5.55 -30.05
CA TYR A 86 22.47 5.03 -31.35
C TYR A 86 23.26 6.03 -32.22
N GLY A 87 24.00 6.97 -31.58
CA GLY A 87 25.10 7.66 -32.24
C GLY A 87 26.32 6.74 -32.37
N LEU A 88 27.22 7.05 -33.33
CA LEU A 88 28.45 6.28 -33.58
C LEU A 88 29.28 6.08 -32.30
#